data_AF-K1U0E0-F1
#
_entry.id   AF-K1U0E0-F1
#
_cell.length_a   1.000
_cell.length_b   1.000
_cell.length_c   1.000
_cell.angle_alpha   90.00
_cell.angle_beta   90.00
_cell.angle_gamma   90.00
#
_symmetry.space_group_name_H-M   'P 1'
#
loop_
_entity.id
_entity.type
_entity.pdbx_description
1 polymer ?
#
loop_
_entity_poly.entity_id
_entity_poly.type
_entity_poly.pdbx_seq_one_letter_code
_entity_poly.pdbx_strand_id
1 'polypeptide(L)' 'MARDVAEKIYERHCFLTKHLISIGVDPETAEADACRIEHDISAETYERLKESITKE' A
#
# COMPACT_ATOMS: atom_id res chain seq x y z
N MET A 1 -17.84 -16.97 -2.94
CA MET A 1 -17.47 -15.65 -3.50
C MET A 1 -16.42 -15.05 -2.57
N ALA A 2 -15.14 -15.33 -2.81
CA ALA A 2 -14.02 -14.95 -1.93
C ALA A 2 -12.85 -14.37 -2.75
N ARG A 3 -13.17 -13.68 -3.86
CA ARG A 3 -12.16 -13.06 -4.74
C ARG A 3 -11.81 -11.63 -4.29
N ASP A 4 -12.75 -10.93 -3.68
CA ASP A 4 -12.59 -9.53 -3.27
C ASP A 4 -11.52 -9.25 -2.21
N VAL A 5 -11.13 -10.23 -1.39
CA VAL A 5 -10.16 -9.97 -0.30
C VAL A 5 -8.72 -10.06 -0.81
N ALA A 6 -8.42 -11.03 -1.68
CA ALA A 6 -7.08 -11.21 -2.22
C ALA A 6 -6.70 -10.08 -3.21
N GLU A 7 -7.64 -9.63 -4.04
CA GLU A 7 -7.39 -8.52 -4.97
C GLU A 7 -7.12 -7.19 -4.24
N LYS A 8 -7.81 -6.96 -3.11
CA LYS A 8 -7.59 -5.76 -2.29
C LYS A 8 -6.22 -5.73 -1.63
N ILE A 9 -5.68 -6.89 -1.23
CA ILE A 9 -4.33 -6.97 -0.66
C ILE A 9 -3.30 -6.69 -1.75
N TYR A 10 -3.44 -7.31 -2.93
CA TYR A 10 -2.49 -7.06 -4.03
C TYR A 10 -2.48 -5.60 -4.51
N GLU A 11 -3.65 -4.94 -4.56
CA GLU A 11 -3.74 -3.52 -4.90
C GLU A 11 -3.04 -2.63 -3.85
N ARG A 12 -3.20 -2.97 -2.56
CA ARG A 12 -2.55 -2.25 -1.44
C ARG A 12 -1.04 -2.34 -1.52
N HIS A 13 -0.51 -3.55 -1.69
CA HIS A 13 0.91 -3.78 -1.87
C HIS A 13 1.49 -2.90 -2.98
N CYS A 14 0.88 -2.96 -4.16
CA CYS A 14 1.39 -2.26 -5.34
C CYS A 14 1.32 -0.73 -5.18
N PHE A 15 0.28 -0.22 -4.53
CA PHE A 15 0.14 1.21 -4.25
C PHE A 15 1.20 1.71 -3.26
N LEU A 16 1.38 1.00 -2.14
CA LEU A 16 2.36 1.34 -1.11
C LEU A 16 3.78 1.29 -1.66
N THR A 17 4.16 0.24 -2.39
CA THR A 17 5.48 0.11 -3.00
C THR A 17 5.75 1.26 -3.97
N LYS A 18 4.81 1.59 -4.85
CA LYS A 18 4.96 2.73 -5.79
C LYS A 18 5.07 4.06 -5.06
N HIS A 19 4.30 4.25 -3.99
CA HIS A 19 4.35 5.49 -3.22
C HIS A 19 5.70 5.64 -2.50
N LEU A 20 6.18 4.59 -1.83
CA LEU A 20 7.48 4.56 -1.16
C LEU A 20 8.62 4.85 -2.15
N ILE A 21 8.57 4.27 -3.35
CA ILE A 21 9.53 4.58 -4.42
C ILE A 21 9.42 6.05 -4.83
N SER A 22 8.19 6.58 -4.96
CA SER A 22 7.96 7.98 -5.36
C SER A 22 8.50 8.99 -4.35
N ILE A 23 8.56 8.65 -3.06
CA ILE A 23 9.16 9.51 -2.03
C ILE A 23 10.69 9.31 -1.90
N GLY A 24 11.29 8.43 -2.72
CA GLY A 24 12.74 8.21 -2.80
C GLY A 24 13.28 6.99 -2.04
N VAL A 25 12.42 6.05 -1.64
CA VAL A 25 12.85 4.77 -1.04
C VAL A 25 13.32 3.81 -2.13
N ASP A 26 14.39 3.05 -1.85
CA ASP A 26 14.86 2.00 -2.75
C ASP A 26 13.77 0.95 -3.05
N PRO A 27 13.66 0.44 -4.28
CA PRO A 27 12.59 -0.49 -4.66
C PRO A 27 12.50 -1.74 -3.78
N GLU A 28 13.65 -2.32 -3.41
CA GLU A 28 13.69 -3.50 -2.54
C GLU A 28 13.21 -3.18 -1.11
N THR A 29 13.52 -2.00 -0.61
CA THR A 29 13.07 -1.55 0.72
C THR A 29 11.58 -1.19 0.68
N ALA A 30 11.14 -0.53 -0.40
CA ALA A 30 9.75 -0.16 -0.61
C ALA A 30 8.83 -1.39 -0.67
N GLU A 31 9.25 -2.46 -1.35
CA GLU A 31 8.48 -3.71 -1.40
C GLU A 31 8.40 -4.39 -0.03
N ALA A 32 9.53 -4.48 0.68
CA ALA A 32 9.58 -5.09 2.01
C ALA A 32 8.74 -4.32 3.03
N ASP A 33 8.78 -2.98 2.98
CA ASP A 33 7.99 -2.13 3.86
C ASP A 33 6.51 -2.13 3.49
N ALA A 34 6.16 -2.12 2.19
CA ALA A 34 4.78 -2.25 1.74
C ALA A 34 4.14 -3.56 2.22
N CYS A 35 4.87 -4.67 2.15
CA CYS A 35 4.43 -5.98 2.64
C CYS A 35 4.18 -5.97 4.16
N ARG A 36 4.99 -5.27 4.94
CA ARG A 36 4.73 -5.13 6.39
C ARG A 36 3.55 -4.21 6.64
N ILE A 37 3.55 -3.03 6.04
CA ILE A 37 2.54 -1.99 6.25
C ILE A 37 1.15 -2.51 5.88
N GLU A 38 0.98 -3.19 4.74
CA GLU A 38 -0.34 -3.67 4.31
C GLU A 38 -0.95 -4.71 5.27
N HIS A 39 -0.12 -5.46 6.00
CA HIS A 39 -0.53 -6.45 6.98
C HIS A 39 -0.73 -5.84 8.38
N ASP A 40 -0.05 -4.72 8.70
CA ASP A 40 -0.10 -4.07 10.02
C ASP A 40 -1.20 -2.99 10.10
N ILE A 41 -1.54 -2.34 8.98
CA ILE A 41 -2.51 -1.25 8.97
C ILE A 41 -3.95 -1.73 8.73
N SER A 42 -4.89 -1.06 9.39
CA SER A 42 -6.31 -1.27 9.16
C SER A 42 -6.76 -0.78 7.78
N ALA A 43 -7.91 -1.27 7.30
CA ALA A 43 -8.51 -0.79 6.07
C ALA A 43 -8.79 0.73 6.09
N GLU A 44 -9.19 1.27 7.24
CA GLU A 44 -9.43 2.71 7.44
C GLU A 44 -8.14 3.52 7.25
N THR A 45 -7.04 3.05 7.85
CA THR A 45 -5.72 3.68 7.72
C THR A 45 -5.26 3.70 6.26
N TYR A 46 -5.43 2.60 5.54
CA TYR A 46 -5.09 2.53 4.12
C TYR A 46 -5.88 3.52 3.27
N GLU A 47 -7.19 3.62 3.46
CA GLU A 47 -8.02 4.55 2.70
C GLU A 47 -7.61 6.00 2.95
N ARG A 48 -7.36 6.37 4.22
CA ARG A 48 -6.88 7.72 4.56
C ARG A 48 -5.50 8.01 3.98
N LEU A 49 -4.59 7.04 3.98
CA LEU A 49 -3.29 7.18 3.35
C LEU A 49 -3.44 7.41 1.85
N LYS A 50 -4.26 6.60 1.17
CA LYS A 50 -4.54 6.75 -0.27
C LYS A 50 -5.13 8.13 -0.59
N GLU A 51 -6.08 8.61 0.21
CA GLU A 51 -6.65 9.95 0.07
C GLU A 51 -5.60 11.06 0.28
N SER A 52 -4.75 10.94 1.29
CA SER A 52 -3.68 11.91 1.56
C SER A 52 -2.65 11.99 0.45
N ILE A 53 -2.35 10.87 -0.21
CA ILE A 53 -1.39 10.80 -1.32
C ILE A 53 -2.00 11.30 -2.63
N THR A 54 -3.30 11.11 -2.84
CA THR A 54 -3.99 11.52 -4.07
C THR A 54 -4.51 12.96 -4.02
N LYS A 55 -4.54 13.58 -2.83
CA LYS A 55 -4.79 15.01 -2.66
C LYS A 55 -3.52 15.81 -2.94
N GLU A 56 -3.24 16.02 -4.22
CA GLU A 56 -2.47 17.17 -4.73
C GLU A 56 -3.38 18.06 -5.56
#